data_AF-A0A416HH93-F1
#
_entry.id   AF-A0A416HH93-F1
#
_cell.length_a   1.000
_cell.length_b   1.000
_cell.length_c   1.000
_cell.angle_alpha   90.00
_cell.angle_beta   90.00
_cell.angle_gamma   90.00
#
_symmetry.space_group_name_H-M   'P 1'
#
loop_
_entity.id
_entity.type
_entity.pdbx_description
1 polymer ?
#
loop_
_entity_poly.entity_id
_entity_poly.type
_entity_poly.pdbx_seq_one_letter_code
_entity_poly.pdbx_strand_id
1 'polypeptide(L)' 'MSAIKERIMGAVAVMNDNEAEIVWNLIIHNFPLRSWDNIETVAPDEWDRVMLREIHDDPDCKEFVSSEAALKELGL' A
#
# COMPACT_ATOMS: atom_id res chain seq x y z
N MET A 1 9.03 -3.03 -13.26
CA MET A 1 8.13 -4.19 -13.14
C MET A 1 8.27 -5.05 -14.40
N SER A 2 7.96 -6.37 -14.41
CA SER A 2 8.04 -7.19 -15.64
C SER A 2 6.68 -7.37 -16.31
N ALA A 3 6.65 -7.58 -17.63
CA ALA A 3 5.42 -7.73 -18.40
C ALA A 3 4.49 -8.86 -17.89
N ILE A 4 5.06 -9.92 -17.30
CA ILE A 4 4.28 -11.01 -16.69
C ILE A 4 3.59 -10.51 -15.41
N LYS A 5 4.29 -9.75 -14.57
CA LYS A 5 3.73 -9.21 -13.32
C LYS A 5 2.60 -8.22 -13.59
N GLU A 6 2.75 -7.38 -14.60
CA GLU A 6 1.69 -6.43 -15.01
C GLU A 6 0.43 -7.14 -15.53
N ARG A 7 0.59 -8.21 -16.33
CA ARG A 7 -0.54 -9.03 -16.79
C ARG A 7 -1.28 -9.70 -15.65
N ILE A 8 -0.57 -10.20 -14.65
CA ILE A 8 -1.18 -10.82 -13.45
C ILE A 8 -1.99 -9.77 -12.70
N MET A 9 -1.43 -8.58 -12.43
CA MET A 9 -2.15 -7.50 -11.74
C MET A 9 -3.38 -7.04 -12.53
N GLY A 10 -3.26 -6.90 -13.85
CA GLY A 10 -4.38 -6.53 -14.72
C GLY A 10 -5.49 -7.58 -14.73
N ALA A 11 -5.14 -8.88 -14.71
CA ALA A 11 -6.12 -9.95 -14.61
C ALA A 11 -6.83 -9.95 -13.26
N VAL A 12 -6.09 -9.77 -12.15
CA VAL A 12 -6.66 -9.70 -10.80
C VAL A 12 -7.57 -8.49 -10.63
N ALA A 13 -7.24 -7.35 -11.26
CA ALA A 13 -8.05 -6.13 -11.17
C ALA A 13 -9.46 -6.23 -11.78
N VAL A 14 -9.69 -7.20 -12.67
CA VAL A 14 -11.00 -7.43 -13.31
C VAL A 14 -11.74 -8.66 -12.78
N MET A 15 -11.11 -9.42 -11.86
CA MET A 15 -11.72 -10.58 -11.20
C MET A 15 -12.80 -10.14 -10.22
N ASN A 16 -13.79 -11.01 -9.99
CA ASN A 16 -14.68 -10.86 -8.85
C ASN A 16 -14.02 -11.37 -7.55
N ASP A 17 -14.62 -11.05 -6.40
CA ASP A 17 -14.04 -11.37 -5.09
C ASP A 17 -13.77 -12.87 -4.88
N ASN A 18 -14.66 -13.74 -5.35
CA ASN A 18 -14.47 -15.20 -5.23
C ASN A 18 -13.28 -15.69 -6.06
N GLU A 19 -13.13 -15.17 -7.29
CA GLU A 19 -11.99 -15.48 -8.16
C GLU A 19 -10.68 -14.97 -7.56
N ALA A 20 -10.69 -13.74 -7.02
CA ALA A 20 -9.54 -13.14 -6.35
C ALA A 20 -9.13 -13.94 -5.11
N GLU A 21 -10.09 -14.43 -4.32
CA GLU A 21 -9.84 -15.27 -3.15
C GLU A 21 -9.17 -16.61 -3.53
N ILE A 22 -9.60 -17.25 -4.62
CA ILE A 22 -8.95 -18.48 -5.11
C ILE A 22 -7.49 -18.20 -5.49
N VAL A 23 -7.23 -17.10 -6.20
CA VAL A 23 -5.87 -16.70 -6.59
C VAL A 23 -5.03 -16.38 -5.36
N TRP A 24 -5.59 -15.67 -4.38
CA TRP A 24 -4.92 -15.38 -3.11
C TRP A 24 -4.53 -16.67 -2.37
N ASN A 25 -5.45 -17.62 -2.26
CA ASN A 25 -5.22 -18.92 -1.64
C ASN A 25 -4.13 -19.72 -2.36
N LEU A 26 -4.11 -19.67 -3.70
CA LEU A 26 -3.04 -20.26 -4.50
C LEU A 26 -1.69 -19.60 -4.18
N ILE A 27 -1.65 -18.28 -4.04
CA ILE A 27 -0.43 -17.54 -3.77
C ILE A 27 0.14 -17.91 -2.39
N ILE A 28 -0.67 -17.85 -1.34
CA ILE A 28 -0.22 -18.14 0.03
C ILE A 28 0.20 -19.60 0.23
N HIS A 29 -0.40 -20.53 -0.53
CA HIS A 29 -0.09 -21.95 -0.42
C HIS A 29 1.17 -22.35 -1.20
N ASN A 30 1.38 -21.77 -2.38
CA ASN A 30 2.45 -22.22 -3.29
C ASN A 30 3.72 -21.36 -3.22
N PHE A 31 3.60 -20.10 -2.81
CA PHE A 31 4.75 -19.24 -2.62
C PHE A 31 4.95 -19.05 -1.11
N PRO A 32 6.13 -19.41 -0.56
CA PRO A 32 6.41 -19.14 0.83
C PRO A 32 6.17 -17.65 1.06
N LEU A 33 5.37 -17.31 2.08
CA LEU A 33 5.16 -15.94 2.51
C LEU A 33 6.54 -15.33 2.71
N ARG A 34 6.98 -14.56 1.72
CA ARG A 34 8.18 -13.75 1.89
C ARG A 34 7.78 -12.80 3.01
N SER A 35 8.44 -12.92 4.16
CA SER A 35 8.23 -12.00 5.29
C SER A 35 8.22 -10.57 4.75
N TRP A 36 7.51 -9.65 5.41
CA TRP A 36 7.65 -8.23 5.12
C TRP A 36 9.14 -7.80 5.14
N ASP A 37 9.97 -8.50 5.91
CA ASP A 37 11.43 -8.35 5.95
C ASP A 37 12.16 -8.68 4.63
N ASN A 38 11.52 -9.42 3.73
CA ASN A 38 12.06 -9.79 2.41
C ASN A 38 11.67 -8.79 1.31
N ILE A 39 10.89 -7.75 1.64
CA ILE A 39 10.65 -6.63 0.74
C ILE A 39 11.86 -5.71 0.84
N GLU A 40 12.55 -5.51 -0.29
CA GLU A 40 13.70 -4.62 -0.35
C GLU A 40 13.28 -3.21 0.05
N THR A 41 13.89 -2.68 1.12
CA THR A 41 13.76 -1.26 1.46
C THR A 41 14.67 -0.48 0.53
N VAL A 42 14.10 0.05 -0.54
CA VAL A 42 14.80 0.93 -1.47
C VAL A 42 14.65 2.38 -1.04
N ALA A 43 15.68 3.20 -1.32
CA ALA A 43 15.57 4.64 -1.11
C ALA A 43 14.49 5.22 -2.05
N PRO A 44 13.68 6.19 -1.61
CA PRO A 44 12.69 6.86 -2.44
C PRO A 44 13.32 7.41 -3.72
N ASP A 45 12.67 7.15 -4.85
CA ASP A 45 13.07 7.69 -6.14
C ASP A 45 12.68 9.17 -6.27
N GLU A 46 12.92 9.76 -7.45
CA GLU A 46 12.61 11.19 -7.66
C GLU A 46 11.11 11.49 -7.53
N TRP A 47 10.26 10.61 -8.04
CA TRP A 47 8.80 10.75 -7.95
C TRP A 47 8.32 10.59 -6.52
N ASP A 48 8.84 9.59 -5.80
CA ASP A 48 8.53 9.39 -4.39
C ASP A 48 8.90 10.64 -3.57
N ARG A 49 10.05 11.27 -3.85
CA ARG A 49 10.49 12.50 -3.17
C ARG A 49 9.61 13.70 -3.50
N VAL A 50 9.08 13.78 -4.71
CA VAL A 50 8.11 14.83 -5.07
C VAL A 50 6.84 14.63 -4.28
N MET A 51 6.27 13.41 -4.28
CA MET A 51 5.06 13.10 -3.52
C MET A 51 5.23 13.36 -2.02
N LEU A 52 6.37 12.94 -1.43
CA LEU A 52 6.65 13.20 -0.02
C LEU A 52 6.73 14.69 0.31
N ARG A 53 7.27 15.50 -0.61
CA ARG A 53 7.32 16.96 -0.45
C ARG A 53 5.94 17.59 -0.57
N GLU A 54 5.15 17.14 -1.55
CA GLU A 54 3.77 17.61 -1.72
C GLU A 54 2.93 17.30 -0.48
N ILE A 55 3.06 16.11 0.08
CA ILE A 55 2.40 15.72 1.35
C ILE A 55 2.84 16.63 2.51
N HIS A 56 4.14 16.93 2.61
CA HIS A 56 4.68 17.79 3.67
C HIS A 56 4.20 19.25 3.53
N ASP A 57 4.08 19.74 2.30
CA ASP A 57 3.72 21.14 2.01
C ASP A 57 2.21 21.35 1.90
N ASP A 58 1.41 20.27 1.86
CA ASP A 58 -0.05 20.32 1.82
C ASP A 58 -0.63 20.70 3.20
N PRO A 59 -1.24 21.90 3.34
CA PRO A 59 -1.80 22.35 4.61
C PRO A 59 -2.99 21.52 5.10
N ASP A 60 -3.64 20.77 4.20
CA ASP A 60 -4.75 19.87 4.53
C ASP A 60 -4.26 18.48 4.93
N CYS A 61 -3.02 18.12 4.60
CA CYS A 61 -2.40 16.89 5.04
C CYS A 61 -1.83 17.07 6.46
N LYS A 62 -2.40 16.36 7.43
CA LYS A 62 -1.94 16.39 8.83
C LYS A 62 -1.42 15.04 9.26
N GLU A 63 -0.37 15.06 10.08
CA GLU A 63 0.07 13.84 10.77
C GLU A 63 -1.04 13.29 11.65
N PHE A 64 -1.11 11.96 11.75
CA PHE A 64 -2.04 11.30 12.65
C PHE A 64 -1.73 11.70 14.10
N VAL A 65 -2.70 12.35 14.74
CA VAL A 65 -2.66 12.65 16.17
C VAL A 65 -3.18 11.47 16.99
N SER A 66 -2.81 11.41 18.27
CA SER A 66 -3.39 10.41 19.18
C SER A 66 -4.89 10.60 19.34
N SER A 67 -5.63 9.54 19.69
CA SER A 67 -7.07 9.62 19.91
C SER A 67 -7.46 10.69 20.94
N GLU A 68 -6.65 10.86 21.99
CA GLU A 68 -6.87 11.90 23.01
C GLU A 68 -6.71 13.32 22.43
N ALA A 69 -5.67 13.54 21.62
CA ALA A 69 -5.45 14.82 20.95
C ALA A 69 -6.55 15.12 19.92
N ALA A 70 -7.00 14.11 19.17
CA ALA A 70 -8.12 14.23 18.24
C ALA A 70 -9.41 14.64 18.94
N LEU A 71 -9.78 13.97 20.04
CA LEU A 71 -10.98 14.30 20.81
C LEU A 71 -10.94 15.74 21.33
N LYS A 72 -9.77 16.18 21.84
CA LYS A 72 -9.56 17.55 22.29
C LYS A 72 -9.73 18.58 21.16
N GLU A 73 -9.21 18.32 19.97
CA GLU A 73 -9.41 19.20 18.80
C GLU A 73 -10.88 19.25 18.35
N LEU A 74 -11.61 18.15 18.50
CA LEU A 74 -13.04 18.06 18.17
C LEU A 74 -13.97 18.60 19.26
N GLY A 75 -13.44 18.97 20.42
CA GLY A 75 -14.22 19.43 21.56
C GLY A 75 -15.07 18.34 22.23
N LEU A 76 -14.61 17.09 22.15
CA LEU A 76 -15.26 15.89 22.70
C LEU A 76 -14.53 15.35 23.93
#